data_AF-A0A4R9Q3V3-F1
#
_entry.id   AF-A0A4R9Q3V3-F1
#
_cell.length_a   1.000
_cell.length_b   1.000
_cell.length_c   1.000
_cell.angle_alpha   90.00
_cell.angle_beta   90.00
_cell.angle_gamma   90.00
#
_symmetry.space_group_name_H-M   'P 1'
#
loop_
_entity.id
_entity.type
_entity.pdbx_description
1 polymer ?
#
loop_
_entity_poly.entity_id
_entity_poly.type
_entity_poly.pdbx_seq_one_letter_code
_entity_poly.pdbx_strand_id
1 'polypeptide(L)'
;MRKLERHGGRLFVYGCLAVLATLYLVPLWVMLITSFKPLDEIYSGSLIGLPKQITFEAWSKAWSTACIGTNCVGLSPFFLNSLIITIPAVFVSTAIGAINGYTLTKWKSRGADLFFAVMLFGCFL
;
A
#
# COMPACT_ATOMS: atom_id res chain seq x y z
N MET A 1 16.80 11.48 -37.27
CA MET A 1 15.68 10.51 -37.28
C MET A 1 15.66 9.62 -36.04
N ARG A 2 16.71 8.85 -35.69
CA ARG A 2 16.76 8.00 -34.46
C ARG A 2 16.40 8.68 -33.12
N LYS A 3 16.70 9.98 -32.96
CA LYS A 3 16.34 10.72 -31.73
C LYS A 3 14.83 10.93 -31.62
N LEU A 4 14.12 11.17 -32.73
CA LEU A 4 12.68 11.45 -32.75
C LEU A 4 11.85 10.18 -32.49
N GLU A 5 12.25 9.04 -33.06
CA GLU A 5 11.66 7.72 -32.75
C GLU A 5 11.81 7.36 -31.26
N ARG A 6 12.95 7.71 -30.65
CA ARG A 6 13.19 7.52 -29.21
C ARG A 6 12.28 8.39 -28.33
N HIS A 7 11.87 9.58 -28.78
CA HIS A 7 10.94 10.45 -28.04
C HIS A 7 9.49 9.97 -28.18
N GLY A 8 9.09 9.50 -29.37
CA GLY A 8 7.77 8.91 -29.58
C GLY A 8 7.53 7.66 -28.72
N GLY A 9 8.52 6.75 -28.66
CA GLY A 9 8.44 5.57 -27.80
C GLY A 9 8.35 5.91 -26.31
N ARG A 10 9.11 6.91 -25.83
CA ARG A 10 9.01 7.36 -24.43
C ARG A 10 7.68 8.02 -24.13
N LEU A 11 7.15 8.83 -25.05
CA LEU A 11 5.84 9.47 -24.90
C LEU A 11 4.73 8.42 -24.80
N PHE A 12 4.80 7.37 -25.63
CA PHE A 12 3.87 6.24 -25.56
C PHE A 12 3.97 5.51 -24.21
N VAL A 13 5.18 5.16 -23.77
CA VAL A 13 5.39 4.49 -22.47
C VAL A 13 4.87 5.34 -21.31
N TYR A 14 5.20 6.64 -21.27
CA TYR A 14 4.69 7.51 -20.20
C TYR A 14 3.19 7.74 -20.29
N GLY A 15 2.62 7.80 -21.50
CA GLY A 15 1.18 7.85 -21.70
C GLY A 15 0.49 6.60 -21.14
N CYS A 16 0.98 5.40 -21.48
CA CYS A 16 0.47 4.14 -20.94
C CYS A 16 0.60 4.07 -19.42
N LEU A 17 1.76 4.43 -18.86
CA LEU A 17 1.99 4.46 -17.41
C LEU A 17 1.05 5.44 -16.71
N ALA A 18 0.82 6.64 -17.29
CA ALA A 18 -0.09 7.63 -16.73
C ALA A 18 -1.54 7.12 -16.73
N VAL A 19 -2.01 6.52 -17.84
CA VAL A 19 -3.35 5.93 -17.92
C VAL A 19 -3.53 4.83 -16.88
N LEU A 20 -2.58 3.89 -16.79
CA LEU A 20 -2.63 2.82 -15.80
C LEU A 20 -2.62 3.38 -14.37
N ALA A 21 -1.72 4.32 -14.07
CA ALA A 21 -1.66 4.96 -12.76
C ALA A 21 -2.98 5.64 -12.41
N THR A 22 -3.60 6.38 -13.34
CA THR A 22 -4.92 6.98 -13.12
C THR A 22 -5.97 5.91 -12.81
N LEU A 23 -6.05 4.83 -13.58
CA LEU A 23 -7.01 3.74 -13.34
C LEU A 23 -6.86 3.14 -11.94
N TYR A 24 -5.63 2.92 -11.47
CA TYR A 24 -5.37 2.42 -10.11
C TYR A 24 -5.67 3.44 -9.01
N LEU A 25 -5.54 4.74 -9.31
CA LEU A 25 -5.80 5.82 -8.34
C LEU A 25 -7.28 6.19 -8.21
N VAL A 26 -8.12 5.93 -9.22
CA VAL A 26 -9.57 6.21 -9.15
C VAL A 26 -10.25 5.64 -7.89
N PRO A 27 -10.12 4.35 -7.54
CA PRO A 27 -10.77 3.82 -6.33
C PRO A 27 -10.24 4.45 -5.04
N LEU A 28 -8.93 4.75 -4.99
CA LEU A 28 -8.33 5.44 -3.85
C LEU A 28 -8.85 6.87 -3.71
N TRP A 29 -9.01 7.58 -4.83
CA TRP A 29 -9.63 8.89 -4.87
C TRP A 29 -11.07 8.84 -4.33
N VAL A 30 -11.88 7.88 -4.79
CA VAL A 30 -13.28 7.71 -4.32
C VAL A 30 -13.32 7.41 -2.82
N MET A 31 -12.45 6.55 -2.30
CA MET A 31 -12.36 6.26 -0.86
C MET A 31 -11.99 7.52 -0.06
N LEU A 32 -11.05 8.32 -0.54
CA LEU A 32 -10.64 9.55 0.15
C LEU A 32 -11.76 10.58 0.18
N ILE A 33 -12.37 10.92 -0.96
CA ILE A 33 -13.45 11.93 -0.99
C ILE A 33 -14.67 11.51 -0.18
N THR A 34 -15.00 10.21 -0.16
CA THR A 34 -16.15 9.70 0.59
C THR A 34 -15.88 9.67 2.09
N SER A 35 -14.64 9.48 2.52
CA SER A 35 -14.27 9.51 3.96
C SER A 35 -14.50 10.88 4.62
N PHE A 36 -14.59 11.96 3.83
CA PHE A 36 -14.86 13.31 4.30
C PHE A 36 -16.31 13.77 4.12
N LYS A 37 -17.19 12.93 3.55
CA LYS A 37 -18.60 13.25 3.37
C LYS A 37 -19.41 12.90 4.61
N PRO A 38 -20.48 13.66 4.91
CA PRO A 38 -21.45 13.23 5.90
C PRO A 38 -22.31 12.07 5.33
N LEU A 39 -22.88 11.26 6.22
CA LEU A 39 -23.59 10.02 5.86
C LEU A 39 -24.86 10.27 5.05
N ASP A 40 -25.56 11.37 5.32
CA ASP A 40 -26.73 11.83 4.57
C ASP A 40 -26.39 12.12 3.10
N GLU A 41 -25.23 12.74 2.83
CA GLU A 41 -24.76 12.98 1.46
C GLU A 41 -24.50 11.65 0.73
N ILE A 42 -23.90 10.67 1.42
CA ILE A 42 -23.64 9.33 0.85
C ILE A 42 -24.95 8.61 0.56
N TYR A 43 -25.91 8.63 1.49
CA TYR A 43 -27.23 8.01 1.32
C TYR A 43 -28.09 8.67 0.23
N SER A 44 -27.83 9.94 -0.09
CA SER A 44 -28.49 10.64 -1.19
C SER A 44 -27.98 10.25 -2.60
N GLY A 45 -26.99 9.35 -2.68
CA GLY A 45 -26.45 8.82 -3.95
C GLY A 45 -25.19 9.55 -4.47
N SER A 46 -24.64 10.51 -3.72
CA SER A 46 -23.41 11.22 -4.08
C SER A 46 -22.16 10.41 -3.73
N LEU A 47 -21.85 9.37 -4.52
CA LEU A 47 -20.67 8.52 -4.29
C LEU A 47 -19.39 9.09 -4.93
N ILE A 48 -19.45 9.43 -6.23
CA ILE A 48 -18.26 9.80 -7.03
C ILE A 48 -18.00 11.32 -7.05
N GLY A 49 -19.01 12.13 -6.71
CA GLY A 49 -18.91 13.59 -6.70
C GLY A 49 -17.98 14.14 -5.60
N LEU A 50 -17.56 15.40 -5.72
CA LEU A 50 -16.86 16.11 -4.65
C LEU A 50 -17.79 16.31 -3.43
N PRO A 51 -17.25 16.32 -2.20
CA PRO A 51 -18.06 16.58 -1.01
C PRO A 51 -18.65 17.99 -1.06
N LYS A 52 -19.95 18.11 -0.78
CA LYS A 52 -20.59 19.43 -0.63
C LYS A 52 -20.21 20.07 0.71
N GLN A 53 -20.03 19.22 1.71
CA GLN A 53 -19.57 19.60 3.05
C GLN A 53 -18.46 18.64 3.47
N ILE A 54 -17.33 19.20 3.91
CA ILE A 54 -16.20 18.42 4.42
C ILE A 54 -16.37 18.25 5.93
N THR A 55 -16.40 17.00 6.40
CA THR A 55 -16.49 16.66 7.83
C THR A 55 -15.44 15.63 8.21
N PHE A 56 -15.01 15.69 9.48
CA PHE A 56 -14.10 14.70 10.10
C PHE A 56 -14.82 13.80 11.10
N GLU A 57 -16.15 13.87 11.16
CA GLU A 57 -16.95 13.07 12.09
C GLU A 57 -16.74 11.57 11.88
N ALA A 58 -16.72 11.11 10.62
CA ALA A 58 -16.47 9.71 10.29
C ALA A 58 -15.11 9.22 10.81
N TRP A 59 -14.07 10.05 10.74
CA TRP A 59 -12.74 9.74 11.27
C TRP A 59 -12.75 9.63 12.81
N SER A 60 -13.35 10.60 13.50
CA SER A 60 -13.46 10.58 14.97
C SER A 60 -14.25 9.35 15.45
N LYS A 61 -15.38 9.07 14.79
CA LYS A 61 -16.22 7.91 15.08
C LYS A 61 -15.47 6.61 14.84
N ALA A 62 -14.85 6.44 13.68
CA ALA A 62 -14.05 5.27 13.35
C ALA A 62 -12.92 5.03 14.36
N TRP A 63 -12.23 6.09 14.78
CA TRP A 63 -11.08 5.98 15.68
C TRP A 63 -11.45 5.60 17.11
N SER A 64 -12.53 6.19 17.65
CA SER A 64 -12.80 6.18 19.10
C SER A 64 -14.07 5.45 19.53
N THR A 65 -15.09 5.32 18.67
CA THR A 65 -16.43 4.86 19.09
C THR A 65 -17.07 3.82 18.17
N ALA A 66 -16.45 3.52 17.02
CA ALA A 66 -16.95 2.50 16.12
C ALA A 66 -16.98 1.12 16.80
N CYS A 67 -18.09 0.41 16.59
CA CYS A 67 -18.26 -0.95 17.06
C CYS A 67 -17.63 -1.92 16.06
N ILE A 68 -16.58 -2.62 16.50
CA ILE A 68 -15.88 -3.67 15.77
C ILE A 68 -16.15 -4.98 16.51
N GLY A 69 -17.05 -5.81 15.94
CA GLY A 69 -17.56 -6.99 16.63
C GLY A 69 -18.38 -6.61 17.87
N THR A 70 -18.01 -7.12 19.04
CA THR A 70 -18.66 -6.83 20.32
C THR A 70 -18.08 -5.61 21.05
N ASN A 71 -17.01 -5.01 20.55
CA ASN A 71 -16.28 -3.92 21.22
C ASN A 71 -16.52 -2.58 20.52
N CYS A 72 -17.02 -1.58 21.25
CA CYS A 72 -17.32 -0.23 20.75
C CYS A 72 -16.30 0.82 21.17
N VAL A 73 -15.02 0.44 21.17
CA VAL A 73 -13.89 1.30 21.55
C VAL A 73 -13.20 1.95 20.35
N GLY A 74 -13.77 1.81 19.14
CA GLY A 74 -13.17 2.27 17.90
C GLY A 74 -11.97 1.43 17.43
N LEU A 75 -11.31 1.92 16.38
CA LEU A 75 -10.20 1.25 15.70
C LEU A 75 -8.85 1.40 16.43
N SER A 76 -8.70 2.42 17.27
CA SER A 76 -7.45 2.78 17.95
C SER A 76 -6.69 1.59 18.58
N PRO A 77 -7.30 0.73 19.44
CA PRO A 77 -6.56 -0.37 20.06
C PRO A 77 -6.12 -1.44 19.05
N PHE A 78 -6.90 -1.70 18.00
CA PHE A 78 -6.54 -2.68 16.97
C PHE A 78 -5.40 -2.18 16.07
N PHE A 79 -5.40 -0.88 15.78
CA PHE A 79 -4.30 -0.24 15.07
C PHE A 79 -2.99 -0.33 15.87
N LEU A 80 -3.04 -0.05 17.17
CA LEU A 80 -1.88 -0.20 18.05
C LEU A 80 -1.38 -1.64 18.14
N ASN A 81 -2.28 -2.62 18.27
CA ASN A 81 -1.90 -4.04 18.23
C ASN A 81 -1.17 -4.40 16.94
N SER A 82 -1.65 -3.88 15.81
CA SER A 82 -1.01 -4.10 14.50
C SER A 82 0.40 -3.53 14.46
N LEU A 83 0.62 -2.34 15.02
CA LEU A 83 1.96 -1.73 15.13
C LEU A 83 2.87 -2.55 16.05
N ILE A 84 2.37 -2.95 17.22
CA ILE A 84 3.11 -3.75 18.21
C ILE A 84 3.57 -5.09 17.61
N ILE A 85 2.80 -5.69 16.70
CA ILE A 85 3.18 -6.93 16.04
C ILE A 85 4.10 -6.67 14.84
N THR A 86 3.72 -5.73 13.96
CA THR A 86 4.38 -5.53 12.67
C THR A 86 5.80 -4.98 12.84
N ILE A 87 6.00 -4.00 13.73
CA ILE A 87 7.30 -3.36 13.92
C ILE A 87 8.38 -4.35 14.36
N PRO A 88 8.23 -5.13 15.45
CA PRO A 88 9.24 -6.09 15.84
C PRO A 88 9.38 -7.23 14.82
N ALA A 89 8.28 -7.68 14.21
CA ALA A 89 8.35 -8.72 13.18
C ALA A 89 9.20 -8.30 11.98
N VAL A 90 8.99 -7.08 11.45
CA VAL A 90 9.80 -6.52 10.35
C VAL A 90 11.24 -6.31 10.79
N PHE A 91 11.47 -5.78 11.99
CA PHE A 91 12.82 -5.56 12.49
C PHE A 91 13.62 -6.86 12.61
N VAL A 92 13.06 -7.88 13.28
CA VAL A 92 13.72 -9.18 13.48
C VAL A 92 13.92 -9.91 12.15
N SER A 93 12.89 -9.97 11.30
CA SER A 93 13.00 -10.63 9.99
C SER A 93 14.01 -9.95 9.08
N THR A 94 14.05 -8.62 9.05
CA THR A 94 15.03 -7.85 8.26
C THR A 94 16.45 -8.05 8.80
N ALA A 95 16.63 -8.04 10.13
CA ALA A 95 17.94 -8.26 10.74
C ALA A 95 18.49 -9.65 10.41
N ILE A 96 17.65 -10.69 10.56
CA ILE A 96 18.01 -12.06 10.18
C ILE A 96 18.28 -12.15 8.67
N GLY A 97 17.43 -11.55 7.84
CA GLY A 97 17.60 -11.52 6.39
C GLY A 97 18.91 -10.84 5.97
N ALA A 98 19.27 -9.72 6.62
CA ALA A 98 20.51 -8.99 6.33
C ALA A 98 21.76 -9.80 6.70
N ILE A 99 21.76 -10.48 7.85
CA ILE A 99 22.88 -11.36 8.26
C ILE A 99 23.05 -12.51 7.26
N ASN A 100 21.95 -13.19 6.91
CA ASN A 100 21.99 -14.30 5.95
C ASN A 100 22.44 -13.83 4.55
N GLY A 101 21.92 -12.68 4.10
CA GLY A 101 22.29 -12.07 2.82
C GLY A 101 23.77 -11.67 2.77
N TYR A 102 24.33 -11.13 3.86
CA TYR A 102 25.76 -10.83 3.95
C TYR A 102 26.62 -12.10 3.79
N THR A 103 26.22 -13.16 4.48
CA THR A 103 26.92 -14.44 4.48
C THR A 103 26.95 -15.07 3.07
N LEU A 104 25.80 -15.09 2.40
CA LEU A 104 25.66 -15.67 1.05
C LEU A 104 26.42 -14.87 -0.03
N THR A 105 26.52 -13.55 0.12
CA THR A 105 27.16 -12.70 -0.90
C THR A 105 28.67 -12.54 -0.72
N LYS A 106 29.17 -12.64 0.51
CA LYS A 106 30.60 -12.46 0.82
C LYS A 106 31.36 -13.76 1.06
N TRP A 107 30.70 -14.83 1.47
CA TRP A 107 31.36 -16.12 1.72
C TRP A 107 31.17 -17.06 0.53
N LYS A 108 32.26 -17.39 -0.18
CA LYS A 108 32.24 -18.38 -1.27
C LYS A 108 32.07 -19.80 -0.72
N SER A 109 30.83 -20.23 -0.56
CA SER A 109 30.48 -21.64 -0.29
C SER A 109 30.08 -22.35 -1.58
N ARG A 110 30.39 -23.63 -1.70
CA ARG A 110 30.20 -24.44 -2.92
C ARG A 110 28.73 -24.61 -3.36
N GLY A 111 27.76 -24.23 -2.52
CA GLY A 111 26.32 -24.31 -2.79
C GLY A 111 25.56 -22.98 -2.63
N ALA A 112 26.25 -21.86 -2.37
CA ALA A 112 25.63 -20.56 -2.15
C ALA A 112 24.83 -20.09 -3.37
N ASP A 113 25.33 -20.31 -4.59
CA ASP A 113 24.70 -19.85 -5.82
C ASP A 113 23.34 -20.53 -6.08
N LEU A 114 23.23 -21.84 -5.80
CA LEU A 114 21.97 -22.57 -5.95
C LEU A 114 20.94 -22.11 -4.90
N PHE A 115 21.35 -21.95 -3.65
CA PHE A 115 20.48 -21.45 -2.58
C PHE A 115 19.99 -20.03 -2.87
N PHE A 116 20.89 -19.15 -3.33
CA PHE A 116 20.56 -17.79 -3.72
C PHE A 116 19.60 -17.75 -4.92
N ALA A 117 19.79 -18.61 -5.92
CA ALA A 117 18.88 -18.71 -7.07
C ALA A 117 17.47 -19.17 -6.66
N VAL A 118 17.35 -20.17 -5.77
CA VAL A 118 16.05 -20.62 -5.24
C VAL A 118 15.37 -19.52 -4.43
N MET A 119 16.12 -18.79 -3.60
CA MET A 119 15.59 -17.66 -2.82
C MET A 119 15.09 -16.52 -3.73
N LEU A 120 15.85 -16.17 -4.76
CA LEU A 120 15.44 -15.20 -5.79
C LEU A 120 14.17 -15.66 -6.50
N PHE A 121 14.13 -16.90 -6.95
CA PHE A 121 12.96 -17.47 -7.62
C PHE A 121 11.71 -17.36 -6.75
N GLY A 122 11.79 -17.69 -5.46
CA GLY A 122 10.66 -17.58 -4.54
C GLY A 122 10.25 -16.15 -4.15
N CYS A 123 11.09 -15.14 -4.37
CA CYS A 123 10.76 -13.75 -4.05
C CYS A 123 10.05 -13.02 -5.22
N PHE A 124 10.26 -13.48 -6.45
CA PHE A 124 9.79 -12.82 -7.68
C PHE A 124 8.63 -13.55 -8.38
N LEU A 125 8.18 -14.69 -7.84
CA LEU A 125 7.02 -15.48 -8.29
C LEU A 125 5.96 -15.54 -7.20
#